data_AF-A0A7R8U9L6-F1
#
_entry.id   AF-A0A7R8U9L6-F1
#
_cell.length_a   1.000
_cell.length_b   1.000
_cell.length_c   1.000
_cell.angle_alpha   90.00
_cell.angle_beta   90.00
_cell.angle_gamma   90.00
#
_symmetry.space_group_name_H-M   'P 1'
#
loop_
_entity.id
_entity.type
_entity.pdbx_description
1 polymer ?
#
loop_
_entity_poly.entity_id
_entity_poly.type
_entity_poly.pdbx_seq_one_letter_code
_entity_poly.pdbx_strand_id
1 'polypeptide(L)'
;MKVLIVVSALVIACYAQRLQEEQYEKEFQQRNQLKETTTWIPILKYNKEQSQDGSYKTEYETGNNIVHEETGFLKDFSETHPNGVLVQHGQYSYQAPDGQTVNVQYTADENGFHAVGEHIPTPPPIPDEIQKGLDQIYAGIKQQEEESAHRAKSDPEYAKKLEARQQANAKGLYYHEE
;
A
#
# COMPACT_ATOMS: atom_id res chain seq x y z
N MET A 1 21.08 -64.48 -27.95
CA MET A 1 20.50 -63.12 -28.08
C MET A 1 19.66 -62.68 -26.89
N LYS A 2 18.78 -63.53 -26.32
CA LYS A 2 17.90 -63.15 -25.19
C LYS A 2 18.64 -62.83 -23.87
N VAL A 3 19.73 -63.53 -23.56
CA VAL A 3 20.50 -63.33 -22.31
C VAL A 3 21.22 -61.98 -22.27
N LEU A 4 21.76 -61.52 -23.41
CA LEU A 4 22.46 -60.24 -23.51
C LEU A 4 21.52 -59.04 -23.27
N ILE A 5 20.26 -59.13 -23.74
CA ILE A 5 19.25 -58.07 -23.57
C ILE A 5 18.83 -57.92 -22.10
N VAL A 6 18.75 -59.03 -21.36
CA VAL A 6 18.40 -59.01 -19.93
C VAL A 6 19.53 -58.41 -19.10
N VAL A 7 20.79 -58.72 -19.41
CA VAL A 7 21.95 -58.14 -18.71
C VAL A 7 22.06 -56.64 -19.00
N SER A 8 21.87 -56.20 -20.26
CA SER A 8 21.89 -54.77 -20.56
C SER A 8 20.76 -54.01 -19.87
N ALA A 9 19.56 -54.59 -19.80
CA ALA A 9 18.43 -53.96 -19.12
C ALA A 9 18.68 -53.80 -17.60
N LEU A 10 19.29 -54.80 -16.96
CA LEU A 10 19.66 -54.74 -15.54
C LEU A 10 20.71 -53.67 -15.26
N VAL A 11 21.72 -53.52 -16.12
CA VAL A 11 22.74 -52.46 -15.97
C VAL A 11 22.12 -51.08 -16.12
N ILE A 12 21.22 -50.88 -17.08
CA ILE A 12 20.52 -49.60 -17.28
C ILE A 12 19.62 -49.30 -16.08
N ALA A 13 18.88 -50.29 -15.56
CA ALA A 13 18.04 -50.12 -14.38
C ALA A 13 18.86 -49.75 -13.13
N CYS A 14 20.00 -50.42 -12.89
CA CYS A 14 20.90 -50.06 -11.79
C CYS A 14 21.49 -48.65 -11.95
N TYR A 15 21.82 -48.24 -13.18
CA TYR A 15 22.32 -46.90 -13.45
C TYR A 15 21.25 -45.82 -13.21
N ALA A 16 20.01 -46.10 -13.62
CA ALA A 16 18.87 -45.21 -13.36
C ALA A 16 18.57 -45.06 -11.86
N GLN A 17 18.63 -46.15 -11.08
CA GLN A 17 18.45 -46.09 -9.63
C GLN A 17 19.53 -45.22 -8.96
N ARG A 18 20.80 -45.37 -9.35
CA ARG A 18 21.92 -44.59 -8.77
C ARG A 18 21.85 -43.10 -9.09
N LEU A 19 21.41 -42.74 -10.29
CA LEU A 19 21.18 -41.33 -10.66
C LEU A 19 20.05 -40.70 -9.83
N GLN A 20 19.01 -41.48 -9.54
CA GLN A 20 17.90 -41.05 -8.69
C GLN A 20 18.35 -40.85 -7.23
N GLU A 21 19.22 -41.73 -6.71
CA GLU A 21 19.83 -41.58 -5.38
C GLU A 21 20.73 -40.34 -5.29
N GLU A 22 21.56 -40.06 -6.29
CA GLU A 22 22.39 -38.85 -6.34
C GLU A 22 21.56 -37.55 -6.42
N GLN A 23 20.44 -37.56 -7.16
CA GLN A 23 19.51 -36.42 -7.17
C GLN A 23 18.84 -36.23 -5.81
N TYR A 24 18.40 -37.33 -5.17
CA TYR A 24 17.79 -37.28 -3.84
C TYR A 24 18.77 -36.77 -2.77
N GLU A 25 20.03 -37.20 -2.78
CA GLU A 25 21.04 -36.70 -1.86
C GLU A 25 21.34 -35.21 -2.07
N LYS A 26 21.42 -34.74 -3.33
CA LYS A 26 21.62 -33.30 -3.62
C LYS A 26 20.44 -32.46 -3.13
N GLU A 27 19.20 -32.88 -3.36
CA GLU A 27 18.02 -32.19 -2.85
C GLU A 27 17.94 -32.23 -1.32
N PHE A 28 18.31 -33.35 -0.70
CA PHE A 28 18.35 -33.50 0.74
C PHE A 28 19.44 -32.62 1.39
N GLN A 29 20.60 -32.49 0.76
CA GLN A 29 21.66 -31.58 1.21
C GLN A 29 21.27 -30.11 1.02
N GLN A 30 20.65 -29.76 -0.12
CA GLN A 30 20.15 -28.40 -0.36
C GLN A 30 19.04 -28.00 0.63
N ARG A 31 18.10 -28.92 0.94
CA ARG A 31 17.09 -28.70 2.00
C ARG A 31 17.70 -28.59 3.39
N ASN A 32 18.79 -29.29 3.69
CA ASN A 32 19.46 -29.18 4.99
C ASN A 32 20.35 -27.94 5.12
N GLN A 33 20.85 -27.36 4.01
CA GLN A 33 21.57 -26.08 4.05
C GLN A 33 20.63 -24.89 4.31
N LEU A 34 19.35 -25.02 3.98
CA LEU A 34 18.30 -24.05 4.32
C LEU A 34 17.77 -24.20 5.77
N LYS A 35 18.41 -25.01 6.63
CA LYS A 35 18.06 -25.04 8.06
C LYS A 35 18.54 -23.78 8.77
N GLU A 36 17.69 -22.76 8.71
CA GLU A 36 17.21 -21.98 9.86
C GLU A 36 18.00 -22.23 11.15
N THR A 37 18.94 -21.34 11.48
CA THR A 37 19.42 -21.21 12.85
C THR A 37 18.28 -20.62 13.66
N THR A 38 17.36 -21.44 14.17
CA THR A 38 16.33 -20.98 15.12
C THR A 38 16.98 -20.79 16.49
N THR A 39 17.94 -19.88 16.58
CA THR A 39 18.37 -19.35 17.87
C THR A 39 17.14 -18.68 18.49
N TRP A 40 16.82 -19.04 19.72
CA TRP A 40 15.73 -18.42 20.45
C TRP A 40 15.95 -16.90 20.55
N ILE A 41 14.95 -16.12 20.14
CA ILE A 41 14.95 -14.67 20.22
C ILE A 41 14.02 -14.26 21.36
N PRO A 42 14.50 -13.57 22.41
CA PRO A 42 13.66 -13.13 23.51
C PRO A 42 12.67 -12.06 23.07
N ILE A 43 11.54 -11.97 23.77
CA ILE A 43 10.71 -10.76 23.78
C ILE A 43 11.23 -9.87 24.90
N LEU A 44 11.70 -8.67 24.56
CA LEU A 44 12.24 -7.70 25.50
C LEU A 44 11.14 -6.85 26.14
N LYS A 45 10.10 -6.54 25.34
CA LYS A 45 8.93 -5.76 25.76
C LYS A 45 7.68 -6.33 25.11
N TYR A 46 6.59 -6.36 25.86
CA TYR A 46 5.26 -6.68 25.33
C TYR A 46 4.22 -5.96 26.18
N ASN A 47 3.36 -5.19 25.54
CA ASN A 47 2.20 -4.58 26.18
C ASN A 47 1.00 -4.63 25.22
N LYS A 48 -0.17 -4.84 25.81
CA LYS A 48 -1.44 -4.94 25.12
C LYS A 48 -2.52 -4.34 25.99
N GLU A 49 -3.14 -3.30 25.50
CA GLU A 49 -4.22 -2.57 26.14
C GLU A 49 -5.47 -2.68 25.29
N GLN A 50 -6.61 -2.84 25.95
CA GLN A 50 -7.92 -2.89 25.29
C GLN A 50 -8.90 -2.03 26.07
N SER A 51 -9.53 -1.09 25.38
CA SER A 51 -10.48 -0.13 25.91
C SER A 51 -11.91 -0.68 25.88
N GLN A 52 -12.80 -0.07 26.67
CA GLN A 52 -14.22 -0.44 26.70
C GLN A 52 -14.98 -0.12 25.40
N ASP A 53 -14.50 0.87 24.63
CA ASP A 53 -15.06 1.26 23.34
C ASP A 53 -14.64 0.35 22.18
N GLY A 54 -13.85 -0.70 22.46
CA GLY A 54 -13.34 -1.62 21.45
C GLY A 54 -12.03 -1.17 20.79
N SER A 55 -11.52 0.03 21.13
CA SER A 55 -10.17 0.43 20.74
C SER A 55 -9.11 -0.40 21.46
N TYR A 56 -7.94 -0.54 20.86
CA TYR A 56 -6.82 -1.26 21.46
C TYR A 56 -5.49 -0.60 21.11
N LYS A 57 -4.47 -0.96 21.88
CA LYS A 57 -3.07 -0.63 21.62
C LYS A 57 -2.22 -1.86 21.88
N THR A 58 -1.24 -2.12 21.02
CA THR A 58 -0.23 -3.15 21.22
C THR A 58 1.16 -2.59 20.95
N GLU A 59 2.14 -3.10 21.67
CA GLU A 59 3.55 -2.83 21.43
C GLU A 59 4.38 -4.07 21.80
N TYR A 60 5.41 -4.36 21.01
CA TYR A 60 6.38 -5.39 21.35
C TYR A 60 7.77 -5.07 20.79
N GLU A 61 8.77 -5.58 21.50
CA GLU A 61 10.17 -5.49 21.11
C GLU A 61 10.84 -6.87 21.26
N THR A 62 11.64 -7.26 20.29
CA THR A 62 12.35 -8.54 20.27
C THR A 62 13.86 -8.36 20.43
N GLY A 63 14.55 -9.43 20.85
CA GLY A 63 16.00 -9.45 21.03
C GLY A 63 16.82 -9.27 19.75
N ASN A 64 16.19 -9.37 18.58
CA ASN A 64 16.82 -9.09 17.28
C ASN A 64 16.43 -7.72 16.71
N ASN A 65 16.07 -6.76 17.57
CA ASN A 65 15.75 -5.37 17.20
C ASN A 65 14.51 -5.22 16.30
N ILE A 66 13.53 -6.12 16.41
CA ILE A 66 12.21 -5.87 15.83
C ILE A 66 11.41 -5.08 16.86
N VAL A 67 10.92 -3.93 16.46
CA VAL A 67 10.04 -3.07 17.27
C VAL A 67 8.74 -2.91 16.50
N HIS A 68 7.60 -3.06 17.18
CA HIS A 68 6.29 -2.89 16.60
C HIS A 68 5.36 -2.17 17.59
N GLU A 69 4.58 -1.24 17.08
CA GLU A 69 3.47 -0.64 17.80
C GLU A 69 2.26 -0.48 16.86
N GLU A 70 1.07 -0.71 17.40
CA GLU A 70 -0.18 -0.61 16.67
C GLU A 70 -1.30 -0.12 17.59
N THR A 71 -2.14 0.77 17.07
CA THR A 71 -3.43 1.11 17.66
C THR A 71 -4.52 0.79 16.65
N GLY A 72 -5.71 0.45 17.16
CA GLY A 72 -6.87 0.28 16.30
C GLY A 72 -8.16 0.63 17.00
N PHE A 73 -9.16 1.01 16.21
CA PHE A 73 -10.50 1.35 16.67
C PHE A 73 -11.56 0.98 15.62
N LEU A 74 -12.79 0.74 16.06
CA LEU A 74 -13.90 0.44 15.17
C LEU A 74 -14.62 1.74 14.78
N LYS A 75 -14.63 2.06 13.49
CA LYS A 75 -15.44 3.13 12.91
C LYS A 75 -16.90 2.71 12.83
N ASP A 76 -17.79 3.68 13.02
CA ASP A 76 -19.24 3.48 13.06
C ASP A 76 -19.80 2.82 11.79
N PHE A 77 -20.91 2.11 12.00
CA PHE A 77 -21.70 1.51 10.94
C PHE A 77 -22.22 2.58 9.98
N SER A 78 -22.17 2.30 8.68
CA SER A 78 -22.73 3.15 7.62
C SER A 78 -23.52 2.31 6.62
N GLU A 79 -24.33 2.93 5.76
CA GLU A 79 -25.05 2.22 4.69
C GLU A 79 -24.08 1.44 3.77
N THR A 80 -22.89 1.99 3.54
CA THR A 80 -21.82 1.36 2.76
C THR A 80 -21.04 0.31 3.56
N HIS A 81 -20.99 0.42 4.90
CA HIS A 81 -20.26 -0.47 5.79
C HIS A 81 -21.14 -0.94 6.96
N PRO A 82 -22.10 -1.85 6.72
CA PRO A 82 -23.06 -2.31 7.74
C PRO A 82 -22.43 -3.18 8.84
N ASN A 83 -21.17 -3.58 8.69
CA ASN A 83 -20.41 -4.35 9.69
C ASN A 83 -19.38 -3.50 10.45
N GLY A 84 -19.36 -2.17 10.23
CA GLY A 84 -18.32 -1.28 10.74
C GLY A 84 -17.00 -1.45 9.98
N VAL A 85 -16.04 -0.57 10.25
CA VAL A 85 -14.70 -0.62 9.64
C VAL A 85 -13.66 -0.59 10.76
N LEU A 86 -12.80 -1.61 10.83
CA LEU A 86 -11.66 -1.57 11.73
C LEU A 86 -10.58 -0.70 11.11
N VAL A 87 -10.24 0.40 11.78
CA VAL A 87 -9.14 1.27 11.41
C VAL A 87 -7.94 0.92 12.28
N GLN A 88 -6.79 0.66 11.67
CA GLN A 88 -5.53 0.35 12.34
C GLN A 88 -4.44 1.32 11.89
N HIS A 89 -3.70 1.87 12.85
CA HIS A 89 -2.50 2.64 12.61
C HIS A 89 -1.35 1.98 13.35
N GLY A 90 -0.24 1.73 12.67
CA GLY A 90 0.91 1.15 13.33
C GLY A 90 2.20 1.48 12.63
N GLN A 91 3.28 1.09 13.29
CA GLN A 91 4.60 1.09 12.71
C GLN A 91 5.38 -0.12 13.17
N TYR A 92 6.29 -0.57 12.32
CA TYR A 92 7.28 -1.55 12.70
C TYR A 92 8.65 -1.17 12.15
N SER A 93 9.69 -1.60 12.86
CA SER A 93 11.05 -1.49 12.41
C SER A 93 11.83 -2.78 12.65
N TYR A 94 12.78 -3.04 11.77
CA TYR A 94 13.70 -4.17 11.89
C TYR A 94 15.05 -3.84 11.25
N GLN A 95 16.07 -4.62 11.61
CA GLN A 95 17.41 -4.52 11.05
C GLN A 95 17.52 -5.45 9.83
N ALA A 96 17.78 -4.88 8.65
CA ALA A 96 17.95 -5.65 7.42
C ALA A 96 19.34 -6.33 7.37
N PRO A 97 19.53 -7.38 6.54
CA PRO A 97 20.81 -8.10 6.46
C PRO A 97 22.03 -7.23 6.09
N ASP A 98 21.81 -6.06 5.50
CA ASP A 98 22.84 -5.10 5.12
C ASP A 98 23.19 -4.08 6.22
N GLY A 99 22.55 -4.18 7.40
CA GLY A 99 22.77 -3.27 8.52
C GLY A 99 21.79 -2.08 8.57
N GLN A 100 20.95 -1.89 7.55
CA GLN A 100 20.02 -0.75 7.50
C GLN A 100 18.80 -1.01 8.38
N THR A 101 18.39 0.01 9.15
CA THR A 101 17.11 -0.03 9.86
C THR A 101 15.99 0.27 8.89
N VAL A 102 15.13 -0.71 8.66
CA VAL A 102 13.91 -0.56 7.89
C VAL A 102 12.81 -0.10 8.84
N ASN A 103 12.13 1.01 8.50
CA ASN A 103 10.95 1.49 9.21
C ASN A 103 9.77 1.57 8.24
N VAL A 104 8.63 1.02 8.65
CA VAL A 104 7.35 1.12 7.95
C VAL A 104 6.31 1.67 8.89
N GLN A 105 5.64 2.74 8.47
CA GLN A 105 4.39 3.20 9.05
C GLN A 105 3.24 2.75 8.15
N TYR A 106 2.10 2.40 8.74
CA TYR A 106 0.95 1.96 7.97
C TYR A 106 -0.37 2.45 8.55
N THR A 107 -1.35 2.54 7.66
CA THR A 107 -2.77 2.74 7.96
C THR A 107 -3.56 1.67 7.22
N ALA A 108 -4.45 0.97 7.92
CA ALA A 108 -5.39 0.03 7.34
C ALA A 108 -6.82 0.47 7.67
N ASP A 109 -7.64 0.71 6.65
CA ASP A 109 -9.02 1.19 6.79
C ASP A 109 -9.92 0.67 5.65
N GLU A 110 -11.07 1.31 5.40
CA GLU A 110 -11.98 0.95 4.31
C GLU A 110 -11.35 1.03 2.90
N ASN A 111 -10.27 1.80 2.74
CA ASN A 111 -9.56 1.99 1.48
C ASN A 111 -8.41 0.98 1.29
N GLY A 112 -8.19 0.10 2.28
CA GLY A 112 -7.20 -0.96 2.24
C GLY A 112 -5.97 -0.64 3.10
N PHE A 113 -4.85 -1.28 2.77
CA PHE A 113 -3.59 -1.12 3.51
C PHE A 113 -2.67 -0.13 2.79
N HIS A 114 -2.33 0.94 3.48
CA HIS A 114 -1.44 2.01 3.00
C HIS A 114 -0.19 2.04 3.87
N ALA A 115 0.96 1.70 3.29
CA ALA A 115 2.24 1.74 3.97
C ALA A 115 3.15 2.84 3.41
N VAL A 116 3.92 3.46 4.29
CA VAL A 116 4.89 4.50 4.01
C VAL A 116 6.23 4.12 4.64
N GLY A 117 7.30 4.23 3.87
CA GLY A 117 8.67 3.99 4.33
C GLY A 117 9.66 4.28 3.21
N GLU A 118 10.91 4.62 3.56
CA GLU A 118 11.96 5.00 2.61
C GLU A 118 12.26 3.94 1.53
N HIS A 119 11.98 2.68 1.83
CA HIS A 119 12.20 1.52 0.96
C HIS A 119 10.94 1.10 0.20
N ILE A 120 9.81 1.77 0.42
CA ILE A 120 8.55 1.51 -0.29
C ILE A 120 8.56 2.37 -1.55
N PRO A 121 8.39 1.76 -2.75
CA PRO A 121 8.34 2.51 -3.99
C PRO A 121 7.23 3.56 -3.95
N THR A 122 7.58 4.82 -4.20
CA THR A 122 6.62 5.90 -4.38
C THR A 122 6.30 6.09 -5.86
N PRO A 123 5.07 6.51 -6.21
CA PRO A 123 4.76 6.90 -7.58
C PRO A 123 5.67 8.07 -8.01
N PRO A 124 6.03 8.15 -9.30
CA PRO A 124 6.88 9.22 -9.79
C PRO A 124 6.22 10.59 -9.53
N PRO A 125 7.02 11.65 -9.32
CA PRO A 125 6.50 12.99 -9.15
C PRO A 125 5.72 13.43 -10.39
N ILE A 126 4.73 14.32 -10.19
CA ILE A 126 3.95 14.91 -11.28
C ILE A 126 4.91 15.73 -12.16
N PRO A 127 4.87 15.61 -13.51
CA PRO A 127 5.71 16.39 -14.41
C PRO A 127 5.44 17.90 -14.33
N ASP A 128 6.49 18.72 -14.49
CA ASP A 128 6.43 20.18 -14.44
C ASP A 128 5.44 20.77 -15.46
N GLU A 129 5.26 20.12 -16.61
CA GLU A 129 4.33 20.54 -17.67
C GLU A 129 2.88 20.51 -17.19
N ILE A 130 2.52 19.51 -16.38
CA ILE A 130 1.18 19.38 -15.83
C ILE A 130 0.93 20.49 -14.81
N GLN A 131 1.91 20.78 -13.95
CA GLN A 131 1.82 21.88 -13.00
C GLN A 131 1.67 23.23 -13.72
N LYS A 132 2.50 23.48 -14.75
CA LYS A 132 2.38 24.69 -15.58
C LYS A 132 1.01 24.80 -16.26
N GLY A 133 0.48 23.69 -16.76
CA GLY A 133 -0.86 23.65 -17.34
C GLY A 133 -1.94 24.04 -16.33
N LEU A 134 -1.88 23.49 -15.11
CA LEU A 134 -2.80 23.86 -14.03
C LEU A 134 -2.69 25.33 -13.64
N ASP A 135 -1.46 25.85 -13.55
CA ASP A 135 -1.21 27.26 -13.23
C ASP A 135 -1.78 28.19 -14.32
N GLN A 136 -1.64 27.81 -15.60
CA GLN A 136 -2.21 28.55 -16.73
C GLN A 136 -3.74 28.54 -16.71
N ILE A 137 -4.35 27.38 -16.46
CA ILE A 137 -5.81 27.26 -16.34
C ILE A 137 -6.30 28.14 -15.18
N TYR A 138 -5.62 28.08 -14.04
CA TYR A 138 -5.96 28.90 -12.87
C TYR A 138 -5.84 30.40 -13.15
N ALA A 139 -4.75 30.83 -13.79
CA ALA A 139 -4.54 32.22 -14.18
C ALA A 139 -5.63 32.70 -15.17
N GLY A 140 -6.00 31.87 -16.13
CA GLY A 140 -7.06 32.17 -17.10
C GLY A 140 -8.44 32.34 -16.44
N ILE A 141 -8.80 31.43 -15.53
CA ILE A 141 -10.06 31.54 -14.75
C ILE A 141 -10.06 32.84 -13.94
N LYS A 142 -8.97 33.12 -13.22
CA LYS A 142 -8.85 34.34 -12.42
C LYS A 142 -8.98 35.60 -13.26
N GLN A 143 -8.33 35.65 -14.43
CA GLN A 143 -8.46 36.78 -15.37
C GLN A 143 -9.90 36.96 -15.86
N GLN A 144 -10.59 35.88 -16.24
CA GLN A 144 -11.99 35.94 -16.64
C GLN A 144 -12.89 36.44 -15.51
N GLU A 145 -12.65 36.01 -14.27
CA GLU A 145 -13.39 36.47 -13.10
C GLU A 145 -13.18 37.97 -12.87
N GLU A 146 -11.93 38.44 -12.90
CA GLU A 146 -11.61 39.86 -12.77
C GLU A 146 -12.26 40.69 -13.87
N GLU A 147 -12.15 40.27 -15.14
CA GLU A 147 -12.79 40.95 -16.28
C GLU A 147 -14.31 40.98 -16.13
N SER A 148 -14.92 39.87 -15.74
CA SER A 148 -16.36 39.81 -15.48
C SER A 148 -16.77 40.74 -14.34
N ALA A 149 -15.99 40.82 -13.25
CA ALA A 149 -16.23 41.71 -12.14
C ALA A 149 -16.05 43.18 -12.53
N HIS A 150 -15.06 43.48 -13.38
CA HIS A 150 -14.85 44.81 -13.95
C HIS A 150 -16.02 45.20 -14.85
N ARG A 151 -16.46 44.32 -15.76
CA ARG A 151 -17.58 44.56 -16.66
C ARG A 151 -18.90 44.75 -15.91
N ALA A 152 -19.17 43.94 -14.89
CA ALA A 152 -20.37 44.04 -14.06
C ALA A 152 -20.48 45.41 -13.36
N LYS A 153 -19.37 46.07 -13.04
CA LYS A 153 -19.39 47.44 -12.49
C LYS A 153 -19.83 48.49 -13.51
N SER A 154 -19.54 48.29 -14.79
CA SER A 154 -19.86 49.24 -15.87
C SER A 154 -21.16 48.94 -16.63
N ASP A 155 -21.62 47.69 -16.62
CA ASP A 155 -22.75 47.20 -17.40
C ASP A 155 -23.79 46.54 -16.45
N PRO A 156 -24.87 47.26 -16.10
CA PRO A 156 -25.91 46.75 -15.20
C PRO A 156 -26.67 45.52 -15.72
N GLU A 157 -26.80 45.36 -17.04
CA GLU A 157 -27.43 44.18 -17.63
C GLU A 157 -26.52 42.95 -17.50
N TYR A 158 -25.21 43.14 -17.72
CA TYR A 158 -24.22 42.09 -17.47
C TYR A 158 -24.17 41.67 -15.99
N ALA A 159 -24.28 42.63 -15.05
CA ALA A 159 -24.33 42.34 -13.62
C ALA A 159 -25.51 41.42 -13.26
N LYS A 160 -26.72 41.73 -13.76
CA LYS A 160 -27.91 40.87 -13.57
C LYS A 160 -27.71 39.48 -14.17
N LYS A 161 -27.12 39.38 -15.38
CA LYS A 161 -26.81 38.09 -16.01
C LYS A 161 -25.82 37.27 -15.16
N LEU A 162 -24.79 37.92 -14.62
CA LEU A 162 -23.79 37.27 -13.75
C LEU A 162 -24.42 36.76 -12.45
N GLU A 163 -25.28 37.56 -11.81
CA GLU A 163 -26.03 37.16 -10.62
C GLU A 163 -26.96 35.97 -10.91
N ALA A 164 -27.67 35.99 -12.03
CA ALA A 164 -28.51 34.86 -12.46
C ALA A 164 -27.67 33.59 -12.66
N ARG A 165 -26.48 33.69 -13.28
CA ARG A 165 -25.54 32.57 -13.44
C ARG A 165 -25.08 32.02 -12.08
N GLN A 166 -24.73 32.90 -11.13
CA GLN A 166 -24.33 32.49 -9.79
C GLN A 166 -25.48 31.79 -9.04
N GLN A 167 -26.71 32.32 -9.13
CA GLN A 167 -27.89 31.69 -8.54
C GLN A 167 -28.22 30.33 -9.16
N ALA A 168 -28.02 30.16 -10.46
CA ALA A 168 -28.23 28.88 -11.13
C ALA A 168 -27.14 27.87 -10.76
N ASN A 169 -25.86 28.28 -10.74
CA ASN A 169 -24.76 27.44 -10.26
C ASN A 169 -24.99 26.98 -8.81
N ALA A 170 -25.43 27.87 -7.92
CA ALA A 170 -25.76 27.53 -6.54
C ALA A 170 -26.93 26.53 -6.42
N LYS A 171 -27.80 26.46 -7.43
CA LYS A 171 -28.92 25.52 -7.53
C LYS A 171 -28.58 24.26 -8.35
N GLY A 172 -27.34 24.11 -8.82
CA GLY A 172 -26.93 23.00 -9.69
C GLY A 172 -27.55 23.03 -11.08
N LEU A 173 -28.08 24.18 -11.51
CA LEU A 173 -28.67 24.39 -12.83
C LEU A 173 -27.61 25.01 -13.73
N TYR A 174 -27.06 24.24 -14.67
CA TYR A 174 -26.10 24.75 -15.64
C TYR A 174 -26.86 25.46 -16.78
N TYR A 175 -26.51 26.72 -17.05
CA TYR A 175 -26.98 27.41 -18.25
C TYR A 175 -26.31 26.81 -19.49
N HIS A 176 -27.10 26.38 -20.47
CA HIS A 176 -26.64 26.22 -21.85
C HIS A 176 -26.75 27.58 -22.54
N GLU A 177 -25.63 28.14 -23.01
CA GLU A 177 -25.66 29.26 -23.95
C GLU A 177 -25.91 28.65 -25.35
N GLU A 178 -27.04 29.02 -25.98
CA GLU A 178 -27.32 28.75 -27.41
C GLU A 178 -26.53 29.70 -28.32
#